data_AF-R6GS73-F1
#
_entry.id   AF-R6GS73-F1
#
_cell.length_a   1.000
_cell.length_b   1.000
_cell.length_c   1.000
_cell.angle_alpha   90.00
_cell.angle_beta   90.00
_cell.angle_gamma   90.00
#
_symmetry.space_group_name_H-M   'P 1'
#
loop_
_entity.id
_entity.type
_entity.pdbx_description
1 polymer ?
#
loop_
_entity_poly.entity_id
_entity_poly.type
_entity_poly.pdbx_seq_one_letter_code
_entity_poly.pdbx_strand_id
1 'polypeptide(L)'
;MKILTYASVPILVVYLGLFFYNYNASFIKNDFFESMPKLEEKVKDTEKNPVVDDILENYIIGVVSCEMPASFNIEALKAQAVAARTFAYYKINKENFNEANLTTATDQCYIDENAMKEKWGNTYDKYKEIVSSAVKATEGEITKKNNELFKTYYFSTSNGYTEDALTVFKNNDITSVSSPWDKDTSGYKKVTIFTKEELTKKLGSFNAITIQKRNKTNHVEQVSVDSKTYTGIEFRKLLGLRSTDFTIDLSEDRISITTYGYGHGVGMSQTGANELAKQNKDYKYILSYYYNTQEFSNIYV
;
A
#
# COMPACT_ATOMS: atom_id res chain seq x y z
N MET A 1 -45.77 10.92 -34.99
CA MET A 1 -44.32 11.10 -35.20
C MET A 1 -43.81 12.05 -34.10
N LYS A 2 -43.32 11.52 -32.98
CA LYS A 2 -42.75 12.29 -31.87
C LYS A 2 -41.29 11.88 -31.75
N ILE A 3 -40.40 12.82 -32.03
CA ILE A 3 -38.95 12.66 -31.92
C ILE A 3 -38.59 12.91 -30.45
N LEU A 4 -38.13 11.86 -29.75
CA LEU A 4 -37.57 11.94 -28.41
C LEU A 4 -36.08 12.28 -28.54
N THR A 5 -35.72 13.53 -28.25
CA THR A 5 -34.33 13.96 -28.10
C THR A 5 -33.84 13.56 -26.70
N TYR A 6 -32.89 12.63 -26.64
CA TYR A 6 -32.14 12.32 -25.43
C TYR A 6 -31.14 13.46 -25.16
N ALA A 7 -31.42 14.26 -24.13
CA ALA A 7 -30.43 15.16 -23.54
C ALA A 7 -29.51 14.33 -22.63
N SER A 8 -28.23 14.23 -23.00
CA SER A 8 -27.17 13.63 -22.19
C SER A 8 -26.93 14.48 -20.94
N VAL A 9 -27.27 13.92 -19.77
CA VAL A 9 -26.94 14.49 -18.45
C VAL A 9 -25.43 14.35 -18.23
N PRO A 10 -24.68 15.43 -17.97
CA PRO A 10 -23.27 15.32 -17.62
C PRO A 10 -23.14 14.79 -16.19
N ILE A 11 -22.53 13.61 -16.05
CA ILE A 11 -22.13 13.05 -14.75
C ILE A 11 -20.99 13.92 -14.23
N LEU A 12 -21.34 14.84 -13.33
CA LEU A 12 -20.42 15.63 -12.56
C LEU A 12 -19.70 14.71 -11.56
N VAL A 13 -18.53 14.18 -11.94
CA VAL A 13 -17.66 13.46 -11.01
C VAL A 13 -17.08 14.47 -10.04
N VAL A 14 -17.69 14.54 -8.86
CA VAL A 14 -17.38 15.44 -7.77
C VAL A 14 -15.96 15.14 -7.25
N TYR A 15 -15.02 15.99 -7.66
CA TYR A 15 -13.61 16.02 -7.26
C TYR A 15 -13.46 16.73 -5.88
N LEU A 16 -14.11 16.21 -4.83
CA LEU A 16 -14.16 16.85 -3.50
C LEU A 16 -13.52 16.02 -2.36
N GLY A 17 -12.68 15.04 -2.68
CA GLY A 17 -12.02 14.18 -1.68
C GLY A 17 -10.64 14.65 -1.18
N LEU A 18 -10.03 15.67 -1.77
CA LEU A 18 -8.61 16.01 -1.51
C LEU A 18 -8.37 17.29 -0.70
N PHE A 19 -9.39 18.15 -0.51
CA PHE A 19 -9.21 19.43 0.19
C PHE A 19 -9.72 19.46 1.64
N PHE A 20 -10.62 18.56 2.04
CA PHE A 20 -11.12 18.50 3.42
C PHE A 20 -10.32 17.56 4.35
N TYR A 21 -9.37 16.79 3.80
CA TYR A 21 -8.58 15.82 4.57
C TYR A 21 -7.59 16.47 5.56
N ASN A 22 -7.30 17.77 5.44
CA ASN A 22 -6.26 18.43 6.22
C ASN A 22 -6.74 19.15 7.50
N TYR A 23 -8.04 19.30 7.77
CA TYR A 23 -8.49 20.11 8.91
C TYR A 23 -8.91 19.29 10.14
N ASN A 24 -9.55 18.13 9.98
CA ASN A 24 -9.98 17.30 11.12
C ASN A 24 -8.91 16.31 11.62
N ALA A 25 -7.91 16.02 10.80
CA ALA A 25 -6.80 15.18 11.24
C ALA A 25 -5.95 15.83 12.33
N SER A 26 -5.99 17.16 12.54
CA SER A 26 -5.13 17.82 13.52
C SER A 26 -5.61 17.73 14.97
N PHE A 27 -6.92 17.60 15.20
CA PHE A 27 -7.49 17.75 16.54
C PHE A 27 -7.52 16.44 17.35
N ILE A 28 -7.52 15.28 16.68
CA ILE A 28 -7.54 13.94 17.30
C ILE A 28 -6.10 13.40 17.51
N LYS A 29 -5.08 14.08 16.96
CA LYS A 29 -3.66 13.71 17.04
C LYS A 29 -3.10 13.65 18.47
N ASN A 30 -3.69 14.36 19.43
CA ASN A 30 -3.13 14.46 20.78
C ASN A 30 -3.64 13.35 21.72
N ASP A 31 -4.92 12.99 21.68
CA ASP A 31 -5.50 12.05 22.67
C ASP A 31 -5.05 10.57 22.48
N PHE A 32 -4.77 10.14 21.24
CA PHE A 32 -4.30 8.77 20.94
C PHE A 32 -2.86 8.52 21.39
N PHE A 33 -2.01 9.56 21.40
CA PHE A 33 -0.59 9.42 21.74
C PHE A 33 -0.27 9.84 23.18
N GLU A 34 -1.04 10.77 23.78
CA GLU A 34 -0.94 11.05 25.21
C GLU A 34 -1.32 9.84 26.07
N SER A 35 -2.12 8.91 25.54
CA SER A 35 -2.52 7.66 26.21
C SER A 35 -1.60 6.47 25.94
N MET A 36 -0.64 6.59 25.00
CA MET A 36 0.41 5.58 24.85
C MET A 36 1.51 5.84 25.90
N PRO A 37 1.76 4.91 26.85
CA PRO A 37 2.90 5.06 27.74
C PRO A 37 4.18 5.08 26.91
N LYS A 38 5.04 6.07 27.17
CA LYS A 38 6.42 6.08 26.66
C LYS A 38 7.08 4.77 27.08
N LEU A 39 7.38 3.90 26.12
CA LEU A 39 8.05 2.60 26.31
C LEU A 39 9.49 2.68 26.86
N GLU A 40 9.89 3.84 27.42
CA GLU A 40 11.12 3.99 28.21
C GLU A 40 10.98 3.45 29.64
N GLU A 41 9.77 3.17 30.12
CA GLU A 41 9.60 2.24 31.24
C GLU A 41 9.72 0.80 30.73
N LYS A 42 10.99 0.37 30.64
CA LYS A 42 11.45 -1.02 30.61
C LYS A 42 10.34 -2.06 30.80
N VAL A 43 9.82 -2.62 29.70
CA VAL A 43 9.28 -3.98 29.76
C VAL A 43 10.49 -4.92 29.78
N LYS A 44 11.08 -5.05 30.98
CA LYS A 44 11.69 -6.32 31.34
C LYS A 44 10.53 -7.32 31.48
N ASP A 45 10.63 -8.42 30.74
CA ASP A 45 9.95 -9.69 30.99
C ASP A 45 8.41 -9.76 30.85
N THR A 46 7.98 -10.42 29.76
CA THR A 46 7.02 -11.54 29.74
C THR A 46 5.57 -11.38 30.23
N GLU A 47 5.05 -10.18 30.54
CA GLU A 47 3.62 -10.03 30.88
C GLU A 47 2.84 -9.09 29.93
N LYS A 48 1.65 -9.56 29.52
CA LYS A 48 0.66 -8.85 28.69
C LYS A 48 0.33 -7.49 29.32
N ASN A 49 0.49 -6.39 28.58
CA ASN A 49 0.00 -5.08 28.99
C ASN A 49 -1.29 -4.77 28.20
N PRO A 50 -2.48 -5.12 28.75
CA PRO A 50 -3.72 -5.11 27.98
C PRO A 50 -4.06 -3.75 27.37
N VAL A 51 -3.61 -2.64 27.96
CA VAL A 51 -3.86 -1.29 27.43
C VAL A 51 -3.04 -1.02 26.18
N VAL A 52 -1.74 -1.33 26.18
CA VAL A 52 -0.86 -1.11 25.02
C VAL A 52 -1.22 -2.08 23.89
N ASP A 53 -1.61 -3.30 24.26
CA ASP A 53 -1.98 -4.36 23.32
C ASP A 53 -3.29 -4.01 22.60
N ASP A 54 -4.31 -3.57 23.33
CA ASP A 54 -5.58 -3.11 22.74
C ASP A 54 -5.38 -1.90 21.82
N ILE A 55 -4.45 -1.00 22.15
CA ILE A 55 -4.14 0.16 21.30
C ILE A 55 -3.49 -0.29 19.97
N LEU A 56 -2.50 -1.19 20.03
CA LEU A 56 -1.85 -1.71 18.82
C LEU A 56 -2.86 -2.45 17.94
N GLU A 57 -3.67 -3.33 18.50
CA GLU A 57 -4.64 -4.10 17.72
C GLU A 57 -5.72 -3.19 17.08
N ASN A 58 -6.18 -2.15 17.79
CA ASN A 58 -7.06 -1.14 17.21
C ASN A 58 -6.40 -0.34 16.08
N TYR A 59 -5.12 0.00 16.22
CA TYR A 59 -4.35 0.61 15.15
C TYR A 59 -4.26 -0.31 13.91
N ILE A 60 -3.99 -1.60 14.11
CA ILE A 60 -3.94 -2.58 13.00
C ILE A 60 -5.29 -2.72 12.30
N ILE A 61 -6.41 -2.67 13.01
CA ILE A 61 -7.73 -2.61 12.36
C ILE A 61 -7.83 -1.38 11.45
N GLY A 62 -7.38 -0.21 11.92
CA GLY A 62 -7.29 1.02 11.13
C GLY A 62 -6.47 0.87 9.85
N VAL A 63 -5.29 0.25 9.98
CA VAL A 63 -4.39 0.02 8.84
C VAL A 63 -5.00 -0.94 7.83
N VAL A 64 -5.44 -2.13 8.25
CA VAL A 64 -6.02 -3.14 7.35
C VAL A 64 -7.27 -2.57 6.66
N SER A 65 -8.09 -1.80 7.39
CA SER A 65 -9.30 -1.16 6.83
C SER A 65 -8.98 -0.11 5.78
N CYS A 66 -7.84 0.59 5.87
CA CYS A 66 -7.42 1.48 4.81
C CYS A 66 -6.84 0.71 3.61
N GLU A 67 -5.89 -0.17 3.89
CA GLU A 67 -4.97 -0.77 2.92
C GLU A 67 -5.62 -1.81 2.02
N MET A 68 -6.46 -2.68 2.60
CA MET A 68 -7.06 -3.79 1.86
C MET A 68 -8.59 -3.66 1.76
N PRO A 69 -9.19 -4.04 0.63
CA PRO A 69 -10.63 -4.17 0.55
C PRO A 69 -11.12 -5.24 1.55
N ALA A 70 -12.06 -4.88 2.41
CA ALA A 70 -12.65 -5.81 3.39
C ALA A 70 -13.39 -7.01 2.76
N SER A 71 -13.63 -6.97 1.45
CA SER A 71 -14.18 -8.08 0.66
C SER A 71 -13.13 -9.11 0.23
N PHE A 72 -11.84 -8.87 0.49
CA PHE A 72 -10.79 -9.84 0.21
C PHE A 72 -10.92 -11.06 1.14
N ASN A 73 -10.31 -12.17 0.72
CA ASN A 73 -10.32 -13.40 1.48
C ASN A 73 -9.70 -13.18 2.88
N ILE A 74 -10.28 -13.81 3.90
CA ILE A 74 -9.86 -13.67 5.30
C ILE A 74 -8.38 -14.01 5.51
N GLU A 75 -7.83 -14.99 4.80
CA GLU A 75 -6.41 -15.34 4.91
C GLU A 75 -5.50 -14.24 4.34
N ALA A 76 -5.95 -13.49 3.33
CA ALA A 76 -5.22 -12.33 2.85
C ALA A 76 -5.30 -11.15 3.84
N LEU A 77 -6.46 -10.94 4.49
CA LEU A 77 -6.61 -9.93 5.55
C LEU A 77 -5.74 -10.25 6.78
N LYS A 78 -5.66 -11.53 7.17
CA LYS A 78 -4.74 -12.00 8.22
C LYS A 78 -3.28 -11.75 7.85
N ALA A 79 -2.89 -12.04 6.60
CA ALA A 79 -1.54 -11.75 6.12
C ALA A 79 -1.22 -10.25 6.22
N GLN A 80 -2.16 -9.40 5.81
CA GLN A 80 -2.02 -7.94 5.93
C GLN A 80 -1.93 -7.47 7.38
N ALA A 81 -2.69 -8.08 8.30
CA ALA A 81 -2.63 -7.75 9.73
C ALA A 81 -1.23 -8.05 10.31
N VAL A 82 -0.68 -9.25 10.07
CA VAL A 82 0.66 -9.63 10.55
C VAL A 82 1.75 -8.77 9.90
N ALA A 83 1.66 -8.51 8.58
CA ALA A 83 2.60 -7.63 7.90
C ALA A 83 2.55 -6.20 8.44
N ALA A 84 1.34 -5.65 8.68
CA ALA A 84 1.19 -4.31 9.24
C ALA A 84 1.71 -4.23 10.68
N ARG A 85 1.41 -5.23 11.51
CA ARG A 85 1.89 -5.31 12.89
C ARG A 85 3.40 -5.40 12.96
N THR A 86 4.00 -6.24 12.12
CA THR A 86 5.46 -6.39 12.03
C THR A 86 6.12 -5.07 11.64
N PHE A 87 5.55 -4.33 10.68
CA PHE A 87 6.08 -3.04 10.26
C PHE A 87 5.99 -2.00 11.38
N ALA A 88 4.83 -1.87 12.03
CA ALA A 88 4.65 -0.97 13.17
C ALA A 88 5.61 -1.32 14.31
N TYR A 89 5.75 -2.61 14.62
CA TYR A 89 6.64 -3.09 15.67
C TYR A 89 8.12 -2.85 15.33
N TYR A 90 8.54 -3.03 14.07
CA TYR A 90 9.87 -2.65 13.59
C TYR A 90 10.14 -1.16 13.83
N LYS A 91 9.19 -0.29 13.45
CA LYS A 91 9.33 1.17 13.58
C LYS A 91 9.52 1.60 15.02
N ILE A 92 8.70 1.04 15.93
CA ILE A 92 8.78 1.33 17.37
C ILE A 92 10.14 0.93 17.94
N ASN A 93 10.65 -0.25 17.58
CA ASN A 93 11.84 -0.84 18.22
C ASN A 93 13.18 -0.45 17.59
N LYS A 94 13.23 -0.06 16.31
CA LYS A 94 14.49 0.11 15.56
C LYS A 94 14.77 1.54 15.09
N GLU A 95 13.77 2.43 15.01
CA GLU A 95 13.94 3.77 14.43
C GLU A 95 13.84 4.93 15.46
N ASN A 96 13.97 4.65 16.77
CA ASN A 96 13.83 5.64 17.86
C ASN A 96 12.58 6.52 17.68
N PHE A 97 11.46 5.89 18.00
CA PHE A 97 10.11 6.31 17.73
C PHE A 97 9.70 7.62 18.43
N ASN A 98 9.20 8.61 17.67
CA ASN A 98 8.50 9.78 18.19
C ASN A 98 7.07 9.82 17.61
N GLU A 99 6.11 10.20 18.45
CA GLU A 99 4.63 10.18 18.27
C GLU A 99 4.12 10.72 16.92
N ALA A 100 4.87 11.60 16.24
CA ALA A 100 4.48 12.19 14.96
C ALA A 100 4.53 11.25 13.74
N ASN A 101 5.20 10.08 13.82
CA ASN A 101 5.57 9.28 12.64
C ASN A 101 4.70 8.02 12.38
N LEU A 102 3.77 7.63 13.27
CA LEU A 102 2.82 6.51 12.99
C LEU A 102 1.62 6.92 12.14
N THR A 103 1.32 8.22 12.09
CA THR A 103 0.09 8.78 11.51
C THR A 103 0.32 9.61 10.27
N THR A 104 1.57 9.82 9.86
CA THR A 104 1.84 10.38 8.55
C THR A 104 1.59 9.30 7.51
N ALA A 105 0.80 9.63 6.49
CA ALA A 105 0.54 8.82 5.29
C ALA A 105 1.82 8.48 4.46
N THR A 106 2.99 8.57 5.07
CA THR A 106 4.31 8.33 4.49
C THR A 106 4.69 6.86 4.50
N ASP A 107 4.22 6.08 5.48
CA ASP A 107 4.69 4.70 5.70
C ASP A 107 3.59 3.63 5.58
N GLN A 108 2.42 3.82 6.21
CA GLN A 108 1.24 2.95 6.07
C GLN A 108 -0.02 3.80 6.03
N CYS A 109 -1.04 3.37 5.29
CA CYS A 109 -2.34 4.04 5.36
C CYS A 109 -3.06 3.67 6.66
N TYR A 110 -3.72 4.65 7.27
CA TYR A 110 -4.56 4.48 8.44
C TYR A 110 -5.86 5.28 8.27
N ILE A 111 -6.98 4.67 8.65
CA ILE A 111 -8.28 5.34 8.80
C ILE A 111 -8.86 5.03 10.17
N ASP A 112 -9.46 6.04 10.80
CA ASP A 112 -10.19 5.88 12.07
C ASP A 112 -11.61 5.32 11.84
N GLU A 113 -12.36 5.14 12.93
CA GLU A 113 -13.72 4.60 12.86
C GLU A 113 -14.68 5.48 12.05
N ASN A 114 -14.55 6.81 12.12
CA ASN A 114 -15.43 7.72 11.37
C ASN A 114 -15.15 7.62 9.87
N ALA A 115 -13.88 7.57 9.48
CA ALA A 115 -13.46 7.36 8.11
C ALA A 115 -13.85 5.95 7.60
N MET A 116 -13.85 4.92 8.46
CA MET A 116 -14.41 3.60 8.12
C MET A 116 -15.92 3.69 7.83
N LYS A 117 -16.69 4.39 8.67
CA LYS A 117 -18.14 4.60 8.48
C LYS A 117 -18.44 5.34 7.18
N GLU A 118 -17.66 6.37 6.85
CA GLU A 118 -17.77 7.09 5.58
C GLU A 118 -17.42 6.18 4.39
N LYS A 119 -16.30 5.45 4.46
CA LYS A 119 -15.81 4.57 3.40
C LYS A 119 -16.79 3.43 3.09
N TRP A 120 -17.42 2.85 4.10
CA TRP A 120 -18.25 1.65 3.94
C TRP A 120 -19.75 1.90 3.99
N GLY A 121 -20.19 3.06 4.48
CA GLY A 121 -21.60 3.43 4.60
C GLY A 121 -22.43 2.32 5.23
N ASN A 122 -23.49 1.88 4.52
CA ASN A 122 -24.41 0.84 4.99
C ASN A 122 -23.77 -0.55 5.18
N THR A 123 -22.54 -0.77 4.69
CA THR A 123 -21.80 -2.03 4.87
C THR A 123 -20.78 -1.97 6.01
N TYR A 124 -20.73 -0.85 6.75
CA TYR A 124 -19.76 -0.60 7.80
C TYR A 124 -19.69 -1.74 8.82
N ASP A 125 -20.81 -2.12 9.46
CA ASP A 125 -20.79 -3.13 10.54
C ASP A 125 -20.22 -4.46 10.05
N LYS A 126 -20.67 -4.91 8.87
CA LYS A 126 -20.19 -6.15 8.23
C LYS A 126 -18.69 -6.10 7.95
N TYR A 127 -18.21 -5.04 7.30
CA TYR A 127 -16.80 -4.95 6.91
C TYR A 127 -15.89 -4.72 8.12
N LYS A 128 -16.34 -3.95 9.11
CA LYS A 128 -15.64 -3.80 10.38
C LYS A 128 -15.50 -5.14 11.08
N GLU A 129 -16.55 -5.95 11.14
CA GLU A 129 -16.51 -7.28 11.77
C GLU A 129 -15.53 -8.22 11.06
N ILE A 130 -15.52 -8.26 9.72
CA ILE A 130 -14.60 -9.10 8.95
C ILE A 130 -13.14 -8.70 9.23
N VAL A 131 -12.83 -7.40 9.15
CA VAL A 131 -11.46 -6.92 9.39
C VAL A 131 -11.03 -7.15 10.84
N SER A 132 -11.87 -6.78 11.81
CA SER A 132 -11.59 -7.01 13.23
C SER A 132 -11.37 -8.49 13.54
N SER A 133 -12.11 -9.39 12.90
CA SER A 133 -11.93 -10.84 13.07
C SER A 133 -10.59 -11.33 12.51
N ALA A 134 -10.12 -10.79 11.38
CA ALA A 134 -8.82 -11.11 10.81
C ALA A 134 -7.67 -10.66 11.73
N VAL A 135 -7.78 -9.43 12.25
CA VAL A 135 -6.79 -8.85 13.17
C VAL A 135 -6.74 -9.66 14.46
N LYS A 136 -7.90 -9.91 15.09
CA LYS A 136 -8.02 -10.70 16.31
C LYS A 136 -7.48 -12.13 16.14
N ALA A 137 -7.74 -12.77 15.00
CA ALA A 137 -7.24 -14.12 14.73
C ALA A 137 -5.71 -14.21 14.60
N THR A 138 -5.03 -13.06 14.51
CA THR A 138 -3.57 -12.93 14.42
C THR A 138 -3.02 -12.00 15.50
N GLU A 139 -3.75 -11.85 16.62
CA GLU A 139 -3.41 -10.95 17.74
C GLU A 139 -1.96 -11.19 18.20
N GLY A 140 -1.16 -10.12 18.22
CA GLY A 140 0.24 -10.16 18.62
C GLY A 140 1.18 -10.90 17.66
N GLU A 141 0.70 -11.53 16.61
CA GLU A 141 1.55 -12.28 15.68
C GLU A 141 2.32 -11.33 14.76
N ILE A 142 3.64 -11.54 14.70
CA ILE A 142 4.59 -10.87 13.83
C ILE A 142 5.42 -11.90 13.06
N THR A 143 6.04 -11.47 11.97
CA THR A 143 7.01 -12.27 11.23
C THR A 143 8.42 -11.69 11.37
N LYS A 144 9.43 -12.56 11.37
CA LYS A 144 10.85 -12.21 11.51
C LYS A 144 11.65 -12.82 10.38
N LYS A 145 12.92 -12.46 10.26
CA LYS A 145 13.87 -13.12 9.35
C LYS A 145 15.22 -13.18 10.04
N ASN A 146 15.80 -14.37 10.14
CA ASN A 146 17.05 -14.60 10.88
C ASN A 146 16.96 -14.13 12.35
N ASN A 147 15.80 -14.34 12.98
CA ASN A 147 15.42 -13.87 14.31
C ASN A 147 15.42 -12.34 14.50
N GLU A 148 15.48 -11.57 13.41
CA GLU A 148 15.44 -10.11 13.42
C GLU A 148 14.14 -9.55 12.82
N LEU A 149 13.72 -8.39 13.30
CA LEU A 149 12.65 -7.62 12.67
C LEU A 149 13.16 -7.00 11.37
N PHE A 150 12.29 -6.94 10.36
CA PHE A 150 12.55 -6.28 9.09
C PHE A 150 11.32 -5.49 8.65
N LYS A 151 11.48 -4.58 7.69
CA LYS A 151 10.36 -3.80 7.15
C LYS A 151 9.52 -4.66 6.21
N THR A 152 8.37 -5.12 6.68
CA THR A 152 7.36 -5.89 5.92
C THR A 152 6.59 -5.01 4.94
N TYR A 153 7.28 -4.51 3.90
CA TYR A 153 6.63 -3.74 2.84
C TYR A 153 5.53 -4.53 2.13
N TYR A 154 4.50 -3.84 1.66
CA TYR A 154 3.42 -4.43 0.88
C TYR A 154 2.84 -3.38 -0.08
N PHE A 155 2.16 -3.83 -1.12
CA PHE A 155 1.63 -2.96 -2.17
C PHE A 155 0.43 -3.60 -2.86
N SER A 156 -0.29 -2.81 -3.67
CA SER A 156 -1.59 -3.21 -4.21
C SER A 156 -1.53 -4.38 -5.21
N THR A 157 -0.77 -4.23 -6.29
CA THR A 157 -0.78 -5.20 -7.40
C THR A 157 0.59 -5.25 -8.09
N SER A 158 1.10 -6.43 -8.39
CA SER A 158 2.37 -6.64 -9.09
C SER A 158 2.22 -6.56 -10.61
N ASN A 159 3.33 -6.39 -11.32
CA ASN A 159 3.36 -6.55 -12.78
C ASN A 159 3.54 -8.03 -13.21
N GLY A 160 3.52 -8.96 -12.25
CA GLY A 160 3.87 -10.37 -12.40
C GLY A 160 5.06 -10.80 -11.54
N TYR A 161 5.81 -9.85 -11.00
CA TYR A 161 6.92 -10.05 -10.08
C TYR A 161 6.94 -8.92 -9.04
N THR A 162 7.47 -9.22 -7.86
CA THR A 162 7.78 -8.21 -6.84
C THR A 162 9.18 -7.64 -7.08
N GLU A 163 9.52 -6.51 -6.46
CA GLU A 163 10.80 -5.83 -6.55
C GLU A 163 11.74 -6.20 -5.41
N ASP A 164 13.04 -6.13 -5.67
CA ASP A 164 14.05 -6.17 -4.63
C ASP A 164 13.97 -4.88 -3.80
N ALA A 165 13.97 -4.98 -2.47
CA ALA A 165 13.99 -3.83 -1.59
C ALA A 165 15.24 -2.95 -1.82
N LEU A 166 16.34 -3.55 -2.30
CA LEU A 166 17.57 -2.85 -2.62
C LEU A 166 17.36 -1.83 -3.74
N THR A 167 16.53 -2.16 -4.73
CA THR A 167 16.23 -1.28 -5.86
C THR A 167 15.48 -0.04 -5.38
N VAL A 168 14.44 -0.25 -4.56
CA VAL A 168 13.45 0.78 -4.22
C VAL A 168 13.77 1.53 -2.93
N PHE A 169 14.13 0.81 -1.87
CA PHE A 169 14.30 1.33 -0.50
C PHE A 169 15.74 1.23 0.02
N LYS A 170 16.69 0.77 -0.80
CA LYS A 170 18.12 0.71 -0.49
C LYS A 170 18.47 -0.16 0.74
N ASN A 171 17.69 -1.21 1.00
CA ASN A 171 17.97 -2.25 1.99
C ASN A 171 17.87 -3.66 1.37
N ASN A 172 18.41 -4.68 2.03
CA ASN A 172 18.53 -6.04 1.46
C ASN A 172 17.56 -7.06 2.07
N ASP A 173 16.52 -6.60 2.77
CA ASP A 173 15.72 -7.48 3.62
C ASP A 173 14.75 -8.36 2.80
N ILE A 174 14.26 -7.82 1.69
CA ILE A 174 13.25 -8.46 0.82
C ILE A 174 13.78 -8.54 -0.60
N THR A 175 13.69 -9.74 -1.17
CA THR A 175 14.05 -10.04 -2.55
C THR A 175 12.81 -10.27 -3.40
N SER A 176 12.95 -10.03 -4.69
CA SER A 176 11.94 -10.28 -5.70
C SER A 176 11.49 -11.75 -5.73
N VAL A 177 10.18 -11.96 -5.81
CA VAL A 177 9.53 -13.24 -6.08
C VAL A 177 8.55 -13.11 -7.23
N SER A 178 8.20 -14.22 -7.87
CA SER A 178 7.13 -14.22 -8.87
C SER A 178 5.78 -13.92 -8.20
N SER A 179 4.87 -13.28 -8.91
CA SER A 179 3.49 -13.11 -8.47
C SER A 179 2.57 -13.12 -9.69
N PRO A 180 2.43 -14.29 -10.35
CA PRO A 180 1.74 -14.38 -11.64
C PRO A 180 0.23 -14.10 -11.52
N TRP A 181 -0.35 -14.32 -10.35
CA TRP A 181 -1.78 -14.18 -10.09
C TRP A 181 -2.32 -12.76 -10.26
N ASP A 182 -1.45 -11.74 -10.16
CA ASP A 182 -1.85 -10.35 -10.35
C ASP A 182 -2.30 -10.04 -11.78
N LYS A 183 -1.75 -10.76 -12.77
CA LYS A 183 -1.90 -10.44 -14.21
C LYS A 183 -3.33 -10.55 -14.71
N ASP A 184 -4.12 -11.43 -14.10
CA ASP A 184 -5.49 -11.72 -14.52
C ASP A 184 -6.53 -10.84 -13.78
N THR A 185 -6.06 -9.90 -12.95
CA THR A 185 -6.94 -9.04 -12.15
C THR A 185 -7.28 -7.73 -12.87
N SER A 186 -8.48 -7.20 -12.62
CA SER A 186 -8.93 -5.93 -13.22
C SER A 186 -8.07 -4.72 -12.84
N GLY A 187 -7.33 -4.80 -11.72
CA GLY A 187 -6.41 -3.78 -11.25
C GLY A 187 -5.06 -3.75 -11.97
N TYR A 188 -4.73 -4.81 -12.72
CA TYR A 188 -3.40 -5.04 -13.29
C TYR A 188 -2.92 -3.95 -14.25
N LYS A 189 -3.81 -3.44 -15.12
CA LYS A 189 -3.44 -2.52 -16.19
C LYS A 189 -4.18 -1.20 -16.06
N LYS A 190 -3.48 -0.07 -16.22
CA LYS A 190 -4.09 1.26 -16.30
C LYS A 190 -3.46 2.09 -17.39
N VAL A 191 -4.30 2.62 -18.28
CA VAL A 191 -3.92 3.65 -19.24
C VAL A 191 -4.20 5.03 -18.63
N THR A 192 -3.20 5.90 -18.66
CA THR A 192 -3.30 7.32 -18.32
C THR A 192 -2.94 8.12 -19.56
N ILE A 193 -3.83 9.03 -19.96
CA ILE A 193 -3.64 9.88 -21.14
C ILE A 193 -3.22 11.25 -20.66
N PHE A 194 -2.19 11.81 -21.31
CA PHE A 194 -1.74 13.17 -21.10
C PHE A 194 -1.75 13.95 -22.41
N THR A 195 -2.00 15.25 -22.31
CA THR A 195 -1.68 16.20 -23.37
C THR A 195 -0.19 16.59 -23.32
N LYS A 196 0.33 17.10 -24.44
CA LYS A 196 1.70 17.65 -24.48
C LYS A 196 1.88 18.81 -23.47
N GLU A 197 0.85 19.61 -23.28
CA GLU A 197 0.84 20.73 -22.32
C GLU A 197 0.96 20.23 -20.88
N GLU A 198 0.19 19.20 -20.50
CA GLU A 198 0.25 18.61 -19.16
C GLU A 198 1.64 18.02 -18.85
N LEU A 199 2.24 17.31 -19.81
CA LEU A 199 3.58 16.76 -19.66
C LEU A 199 4.64 17.86 -19.59
N THR A 200 4.54 18.89 -20.44
CA THR A 200 5.43 20.06 -20.39
C THR A 200 5.36 20.76 -19.04
N LYS A 201 4.15 20.94 -18.48
CA LYS A 201 3.97 21.54 -17.15
C LYS A 201 4.59 20.70 -16.04
N LYS A 202 4.47 19.37 -16.11
CA LYS A 202 4.98 18.45 -15.08
C LYS A 202 6.48 18.19 -15.17
N LEU A 203 7.06 18.21 -16.38
CA LEU A 203 8.45 17.83 -16.65
C LEU A 203 9.36 19.04 -16.98
N GLY A 204 8.76 20.20 -17.26
CA GLY A 204 9.39 21.44 -17.67
C GLY A 204 9.54 21.57 -19.19
N SER A 205 9.81 20.47 -19.89
CA SER A 205 9.82 20.38 -21.35
C SER A 205 9.36 18.99 -21.79
N PHE A 206 8.79 18.88 -22.98
CA PHE A 206 8.41 17.59 -23.55
C PHE A 206 8.42 17.64 -25.08
N ASN A 207 9.52 17.24 -25.71
CA ASN A 207 9.62 17.05 -27.15
C ASN A 207 9.85 15.59 -27.53
N ALA A 208 10.71 14.89 -26.79
CA ALA A 208 10.97 13.48 -26.96
C ALA A 208 11.03 12.77 -25.61
N ILE A 209 10.61 11.51 -25.58
CA ILE A 209 10.72 10.63 -24.41
C ILE A 209 11.24 9.26 -24.84
N THR A 210 12.11 8.66 -24.03
CA THR A 210 12.67 7.34 -24.31
C THR A 210 12.92 6.59 -23.00
N ILE A 211 12.43 5.35 -22.93
CA ILE A 211 12.77 4.44 -21.84
C ILE A 211 14.18 3.92 -22.11
N GLN A 212 15.13 4.27 -21.24
CA GLN A 212 16.53 3.94 -21.43
C GLN A 212 16.90 2.58 -20.84
N LYS A 213 16.32 2.24 -19.68
CA LYS A 213 16.67 1.03 -18.94
C LYS A 213 15.50 0.47 -18.17
N ARG A 214 15.40 -0.87 -18.17
CA ARG A 214 14.53 -1.66 -17.31
C ARG A 214 15.35 -2.66 -16.51
N ASN A 215 14.83 -3.06 -15.35
CA ASN A 215 15.41 -4.12 -14.55
C ASN A 215 14.89 -5.51 -14.96
N LYS A 216 15.35 -6.56 -14.25
CA LYS A 216 15.01 -7.97 -14.51
C LYS A 216 13.51 -8.30 -14.37
N THR A 217 12.78 -7.47 -13.64
CA THR A 217 11.34 -7.56 -13.34
C THR A 217 10.54 -6.58 -14.17
N ASN A 218 11.12 -6.02 -15.23
CA ASN A 218 10.49 -5.11 -16.21
C ASN A 218 10.15 -3.69 -15.72
N HIS A 219 10.44 -3.34 -14.47
CA HIS A 219 10.25 -1.96 -14.01
C HIS A 219 11.28 -1.02 -14.68
N VAL A 220 10.83 0.17 -15.08
CA VAL A 220 11.69 1.20 -15.67
C VAL A 220 12.62 1.74 -14.59
N GLU A 221 13.92 1.61 -14.83
CA GLU A 221 14.95 2.20 -13.98
C GLU A 221 15.27 3.62 -14.40
N GLN A 222 15.32 3.88 -15.71
CA GLN A 222 15.69 5.18 -16.29
C GLN A 222 14.83 5.52 -17.52
N VAL A 223 14.40 6.78 -17.56
CA VAL A 223 13.68 7.38 -18.68
C VAL A 223 14.26 8.77 -18.95
N SER A 224 14.54 9.06 -20.23
CA SER A 224 14.95 10.38 -20.66
C SER A 224 13.78 11.14 -21.26
N VAL A 225 13.64 12.40 -20.88
CA VAL A 225 12.74 13.38 -21.51
C VAL A 225 13.61 14.56 -21.94
N ASP A 226 13.69 14.77 -23.25
CA ASP A 226 14.64 15.71 -23.86
C ASP A 226 16.08 15.49 -23.34
N SER A 227 16.68 16.48 -22.68
CA SER A 227 18.03 16.40 -22.09
C SER A 227 18.05 15.89 -20.64
N LYS A 228 16.89 15.72 -19.99
CA LYS A 228 16.80 15.30 -18.59
C LYS A 228 16.60 13.80 -18.50
N THR A 229 17.30 13.19 -17.55
CA THR A 229 17.12 11.78 -17.19
C THR A 229 16.45 11.70 -15.83
N TYR A 230 15.43 10.85 -15.72
CA TYR A 230 14.71 10.56 -14.49
C TYR A 230 14.88 9.08 -14.16
N THR A 231 14.93 8.76 -12.88
CA THR A 231 14.62 7.40 -12.45
C THR A 231 13.14 7.09 -12.72
N GLY A 232 12.80 5.81 -12.90
CA GLY A 232 11.38 5.44 -13.04
C GLY A 232 10.54 5.87 -11.83
N ILE A 233 11.12 5.87 -10.63
CA ILE A 233 10.44 6.30 -9.39
C ILE A 233 10.11 7.80 -9.43
N GLU A 234 11.06 8.64 -9.81
CA GLU A 234 10.82 10.09 -9.96
C GLU A 234 9.77 10.36 -11.02
N PHE A 235 9.89 9.70 -12.18
CA PHE A 235 8.95 9.86 -13.28
C PHE A 235 7.52 9.45 -12.89
N ARG A 236 7.39 8.30 -12.21
CA ARG A 236 6.12 7.83 -11.64
C ARG A 236 5.50 8.88 -10.70
N LYS A 237 6.30 9.43 -9.78
CA LYS A 237 5.82 10.43 -8.81
C LYS A 237 5.36 11.73 -9.49
N LEU A 238 6.15 12.27 -10.42
CA LEU A 238 5.82 13.52 -11.14
C LEU A 238 4.51 13.41 -11.93
N LEU A 239 4.28 12.25 -12.56
CA LEU A 239 3.13 12.02 -13.41
C LEU A 239 1.93 11.38 -12.68
N GLY A 240 2.09 10.95 -11.41
CA GLY A 240 1.04 10.27 -10.67
C GLY A 240 0.71 8.88 -11.25
N LEU A 241 1.70 8.18 -11.77
CA LEU A 241 1.54 6.84 -12.34
C LEU A 241 1.39 5.77 -11.25
N ARG A 242 0.70 4.68 -11.58
CA ARG A 242 0.46 3.58 -10.62
C ARG A 242 1.74 2.84 -10.24
N SER A 243 2.62 2.58 -11.19
CA SER A 243 3.85 1.82 -10.98
C SER A 243 4.99 2.38 -11.83
N THR A 244 6.19 1.79 -11.67
CA THR A 244 7.35 2.06 -12.53
C THR A 244 7.44 1.09 -13.70
N ASP A 245 6.55 0.10 -13.84
CA ASP A 245 6.41 -0.65 -15.07
C ASP A 245 5.37 0.03 -15.96
N PHE A 246 5.85 0.74 -16.98
CA PHE A 246 4.97 1.40 -17.94
C PHE A 246 5.52 1.35 -19.36
N THR A 247 4.62 1.36 -20.34
CA THR A 247 4.93 1.61 -21.76
C THR A 247 4.37 2.96 -22.19
N ILE A 248 4.97 3.57 -23.19
CA ILE A 248 4.58 4.88 -23.71
C ILE A 248 4.21 4.72 -25.18
N ASP A 249 3.06 5.26 -25.55
CA ASP A 249 2.59 5.38 -26.91
C ASP A 249 2.37 6.85 -27.24
N LEU A 250 3.01 7.31 -28.32
CA LEU A 250 3.05 8.71 -28.73
C LEU A 250 2.23 8.89 -30.00
N SER A 251 1.20 9.72 -29.93
CA SER A 251 0.49 10.26 -31.10
C SER A 251 0.59 11.78 -31.11
N GLU A 252 0.29 12.42 -32.24
CA GLU A 252 0.43 13.88 -32.42
C GLU A 252 -0.30 14.69 -31.32
N ASP A 253 -1.48 14.24 -30.88
CA ASP A 253 -2.31 14.96 -29.91
C ASP A 253 -2.43 14.27 -28.54
N ARG A 254 -2.01 13.01 -28.41
CA ARG A 254 -2.20 12.21 -27.19
C ARG A 254 -0.98 11.38 -26.84
N ILE A 255 -0.55 11.49 -25.59
CA ILE A 255 0.49 10.64 -25.01
C ILE A 255 -0.19 9.66 -24.07
N SER A 256 -0.16 8.38 -24.43
CA SER A 256 -0.74 7.31 -23.63
C SER A 256 0.37 6.60 -22.86
N ILE A 257 0.29 6.63 -21.52
CA ILE A 257 1.17 5.87 -20.64
C ILE A 257 0.37 4.72 -20.05
N THR A 258 0.75 3.50 -20.40
CA THR A 258 0.14 2.28 -19.88
C THR A 258 1.00 1.73 -18.75
N THR A 259 0.46 1.68 -17.54
CA THR A 259 1.11 1.11 -16.35
C THR A 259 0.63 -0.31 -16.09
N TYR A 260 1.54 -1.14 -15.56
CA TYR A 260 1.28 -2.52 -15.12
C TYR A 260 1.59 -2.65 -13.62
N GLY A 261 0.65 -3.18 -12.85
CA GLY A 261 0.68 -3.18 -11.39
C GLY A 261 0.35 -1.81 -10.76
N TYR A 262 0.32 -1.79 -9.44
CA TYR A 262 0.06 -0.60 -8.64
C TYR A 262 0.81 -0.65 -7.31
N GLY A 263 1.69 0.35 -7.09
CA GLY A 263 2.48 0.48 -5.88
C GLY A 263 3.98 0.43 -6.16
N HIS A 264 4.76 0.30 -5.10
CA HIS A 264 6.24 0.28 -5.20
C HIS A 264 6.83 -1.09 -5.52
N GLY A 265 6.03 -2.17 -5.46
CA GLY A 265 6.42 -3.50 -5.93
C GLY A 265 7.16 -4.38 -4.92
N VAL A 266 7.57 -3.87 -3.76
CA VAL A 266 8.42 -4.61 -2.79
C VAL A 266 7.58 -5.35 -1.76
N GLY A 267 7.91 -6.61 -1.48
CA GLY A 267 7.26 -7.39 -0.43
C GLY A 267 5.95 -8.01 -0.89
N MET A 268 4.91 -7.94 -0.07
CA MET A 268 3.66 -8.64 -0.35
C MET A 268 2.76 -7.89 -1.34
N SER A 269 2.37 -8.55 -2.44
CA SER A 269 1.25 -8.07 -3.27
C SER A 269 -0.07 -8.39 -2.57
N GLN A 270 -0.90 -7.38 -2.30
CA GLN A 270 -2.23 -7.55 -1.69
C GLN A 270 -3.17 -8.33 -2.62
N THR A 271 -3.11 -8.02 -3.91
CA THR A 271 -3.90 -8.73 -4.93
C THR A 271 -3.43 -10.18 -5.05
N GLY A 272 -2.12 -10.41 -5.13
CA GLY A 272 -1.55 -11.75 -5.18
C GLY A 272 -1.83 -12.57 -3.92
N ALA A 273 -1.80 -11.95 -2.72
CA ALA A 273 -2.20 -12.58 -1.47
C ALA A 273 -3.67 -13.04 -1.49
N ASN A 274 -4.57 -12.21 -2.03
CA ASN A 274 -5.98 -12.57 -2.20
C ASN A 274 -6.18 -13.74 -3.15
N GLU A 275 -5.46 -13.79 -4.27
CA GLU A 275 -5.55 -14.91 -5.22
C GLU A 275 -4.94 -16.21 -4.68
N LEU A 276 -3.86 -16.13 -3.90
CA LEU A 276 -3.32 -17.27 -3.17
C LEU A 276 -4.32 -17.78 -2.11
N ALA A 277 -4.95 -16.87 -1.38
CA ALA A 277 -5.96 -17.21 -0.39
C ALA A 277 -7.20 -17.89 -1.01
N LYS A 278 -7.63 -17.45 -2.20
CA LYS A 278 -8.69 -18.14 -2.98
C LYS A 278 -8.28 -19.54 -3.44
N GLN A 279 -6.98 -19.83 -3.50
CA GLN A 279 -6.42 -21.16 -3.75
C GLN A 279 -6.14 -21.94 -2.44
N ASN A 280 -6.83 -21.58 -1.35
CA ASN A 280 -6.72 -22.23 -0.03
C ASN A 280 -5.33 -22.14 0.60
N LYS A 281 -4.53 -21.11 0.26
CA LYS A 281 -3.29 -20.82 1.00
C LYS A 281 -3.62 -19.97 2.22
N ASP A 282 -3.10 -20.37 3.37
CA ASP A 282 -3.24 -19.62 4.61
C ASP A 282 -2.30 -18.40 4.67
N TYR A 283 -2.54 -17.52 5.63
CA TYR A 283 -1.77 -16.29 5.80
C TYR A 283 -0.28 -16.55 6.02
N LYS A 284 0.10 -17.64 6.72
CA LYS A 284 1.50 -17.99 6.96
C LYS A 284 2.19 -18.36 5.66
N TYR A 285 1.58 -19.20 4.83
CA TYR A 285 2.09 -19.51 3.51
C TYR A 285 2.28 -18.25 2.67
N ILE A 286 1.28 -17.36 2.67
CA ILE A 286 1.34 -16.09 1.91
C ILE A 286 2.53 -15.25 2.36
N LEU A 287 2.68 -15.02 3.66
CA LEU A 287 3.79 -14.24 4.22
C LEU A 287 5.14 -14.90 3.94
N SER A 288 5.24 -16.20 4.14
CA SER A 288 6.43 -16.98 3.85
C SER A 288 6.86 -16.89 2.39
N TYR A 289 5.88 -16.88 1.47
CA TYR A 289 6.12 -16.75 0.04
C TYR A 289 6.72 -15.38 -0.31
N TYR A 290 6.11 -14.29 0.15
CA TYR A 290 6.53 -12.94 -0.23
C TYR A 290 7.76 -12.43 0.53
N TYR A 291 7.98 -12.87 1.77
CA TYR A 291 9.08 -12.39 2.61
C TYR A 291 10.24 -13.38 2.74
N ASN A 292 10.11 -14.59 2.18
CA ASN A 292 11.08 -15.68 2.27
C ASN A 292 11.50 -15.93 3.74
N THR A 293 10.51 -16.21 4.57
CA THR A 293 10.67 -16.49 5.99
C THR A 293 9.70 -17.59 6.45
N GLN A 294 10.04 -18.31 7.52
CA GLN A 294 9.12 -19.21 8.21
C GLN A 294 9.04 -18.88 9.70
N GLU A 295 9.57 -17.73 10.10
CA GLU A 295 9.68 -17.32 11.48
C GLU A 295 8.50 -16.42 11.83
N PHE A 296 7.66 -16.93 12.73
CA PHE A 296 6.53 -16.22 13.31
C PHE A 296 6.68 -16.28 14.83
N SER A 297 6.44 -15.15 15.50
CA SER A 297 6.42 -15.08 16.95
C SER A 297 5.24 -14.25 17.40
N ASN A 298 4.78 -14.47 18.62
CA ASN A 298 3.80 -13.61 19.26
C ASN A 298 4.54 -12.62 20.16
N ILE A 299 4.18 -11.34 20.12
CA ILE A 299 4.82 -10.31 20.98
C ILE A 299 4.26 -10.28 22.40
N TYR A 300 3.20 -11.05 22.68
CA TYR A 300 2.57 -11.16 24.00
C TYR A 300 2.98 -12.41 24.78
N VAL A 301 3.86 -13.26 24.22
CA VAL A 301 4.23 -14.57 24.81
C VAL A 301 5.69 -14.90 24.58
#